data_AF-A0A4R7VT62-F1
#
_entry.id   AF-A0A4R7VT62-F1
#
_cell.length_a   1.000
_cell.length_b   1.000
_cell.length_c   1.000
_cell.angle_alpha   90.00
_cell.angle_beta   90.00
_cell.angle_gamma   90.00
#
_symmetry.space_group_name_H-M   'P 1'
#
loop_
_entity.id
_entity.type
_entity.pdbx_description
1 polymer ?
#
loop_
_entity_poly.entity_id
_entity_poly.type
_entity_poly.pdbx_seq_one_letter_code
_entity_poly.pdbx_strand_id
1 'polypeptide(L)'
;MAITLIRSLTATVVRNVTALKRDAKRLQKHSGHVFGTEYPLKVCQQAVAVSRGFKSLSDVENLAQRLGMDKQAPFWTILGRNDRHQDVLNAIYRLGIEYTENGPVVFTGEQEHSIDAALVLFFEQMSLKKLPGLILVETEAASLQDTIIYGAIKRLGAEDVLDGFRSLDLRDRNLPVSISTEARWWVEAITDVLPKNIQENLKQSGWADALTRSAHENAKSRNQMGSRNGFEPIPFYSVNEAAKHLAYCNAQPLWVTDDKSWPYDSVPKIEKDDERTVLDLINTLNSRKFDVGVSCEHESLWRPYVVLFSRNDSASEVLAGAVRSYFSWRQHRDQKSPVLYVSDGATPYAPRFLCFGEHTAVVNGLDTIPAGDDPGEFYGYKQALRVLGTSDGLQFMGKRVSMD
;
A
#
# COMPACT_ATOMS: atom_id res chain seq x y z
N MET A 1 -15.23 22.84 23.82
CA MET A 1 -15.11 22.59 25.28
C MET A 1 -15.25 21.13 25.70
N ALA A 2 -16.20 20.34 25.17
CA ALA A 2 -16.34 18.93 25.57
C ALA A 2 -15.14 18.04 25.14
N ILE A 3 -14.53 18.32 23.99
CA ILE A 3 -13.45 17.52 23.41
C ILE A 3 -12.11 17.71 24.13
N THR A 4 -11.79 18.94 24.58
CA THR A 4 -10.59 19.20 25.40
C THR A 4 -10.68 18.51 26.76
N LEU A 5 -11.88 18.46 27.34
CA LEU A 5 -12.16 17.67 28.54
C LEU A 5 -11.97 16.17 28.30
N ILE A 6 -12.54 15.62 27.22
CA ILE A 6 -12.35 14.21 26.83
C ILE A 6 -10.87 13.91 26.58
N ARG A 7 -10.10 14.76 25.89
CA ARG A 7 -8.66 14.60 25.69
C ARG A 7 -7.88 14.63 27.00
N SER A 8 -8.20 15.56 27.91
CA SER A 8 -7.56 15.63 29.23
C SER A 8 -7.86 14.38 30.07
N LEU A 9 -9.08 13.86 29.96
CA LEU A 9 -9.50 12.60 30.59
C LEU A 9 -8.75 11.42 29.97
N THR A 10 -8.74 11.26 28.65
CA THR A 10 -8.00 10.20 27.96
C THR A 10 -6.51 10.22 28.29
N ALA A 11 -5.87 11.39 28.27
CA ALA A 11 -4.46 11.54 28.64
C ALA A 11 -4.21 11.18 30.11
N THR A 12 -5.12 11.57 31.01
CA THR A 12 -5.05 11.21 32.44
C THR A 12 -5.23 9.70 32.62
N VAL A 13 -6.15 9.08 31.89
CA VAL A 13 -6.39 7.64 31.96
C VAL A 13 -5.19 6.87 31.39
N VAL A 14 -4.60 7.30 30.28
CA VAL A 14 -3.36 6.72 29.72
C VAL A 14 -2.19 6.83 30.71
N ARG A 15 -2.02 7.99 31.36
CA ARG A 15 -1.03 8.18 32.42
C ARG A 15 -1.26 7.25 33.61
N ASN A 16 -2.52 7.05 34.01
CA ASN A 16 -2.87 6.15 35.10
C ASN A 16 -2.60 4.68 34.75
N VAL A 17 -2.93 4.24 33.53
CA VAL A 17 -2.65 2.86 33.06
C VAL A 17 -1.15 2.62 32.94
N THR A 18 -0.38 3.59 32.43
CA THR A 18 1.09 3.49 32.35
C THR A 18 1.74 3.48 33.73
N ALA A 19 1.26 4.33 34.66
CA ALA A 19 1.72 4.33 36.05
C ALA A 19 1.43 2.99 36.74
N LEU A 20 0.23 2.43 36.56
CA LEU A 20 -0.14 1.10 37.05
C LEU A 20 0.82 0.02 36.56
N LYS A 21 1.12 0.00 35.25
CA LYS A 21 2.08 -0.96 34.67
C LYS A 21 3.49 -0.80 35.24
N ARG A 22 3.92 0.43 35.54
CA ARG A 22 5.22 0.73 36.15
C ARG A 22 5.26 0.31 37.63
N ASP A 23 4.21 0.62 38.38
CA ASP A 23 4.08 0.28 39.80
C ASP A 23 4.00 -1.24 39.98
N ALA A 24 3.30 -1.95 39.10
CA ALA A 24 3.25 -3.41 39.11
C ALA A 24 4.63 -4.05 38.87
N LYS A 25 5.46 -3.48 37.98
CA LYS A 25 6.85 -3.94 37.79
C LYS A 25 7.72 -3.67 39.01
N ARG A 26 7.55 -2.51 39.66
CA ARG A 26 8.25 -2.20 40.92
C ARG A 26 7.83 -3.16 42.03
N LEU A 27 6.53 -3.44 42.14
CA LEU A 27 5.99 -4.38 43.12
C LEU A 27 6.49 -5.80 42.88
N GLN A 28 6.55 -6.26 41.63
CA GLN A 28 7.14 -7.56 41.28
C GLN A 28 8.60 -7.64 41.75
N LYS A 29 9.42 -6.62 41.44
CA LYS A 29 10.84 -6.57 41.81
C LYS A 29 11.07 -6.60 43.33
N HIS A 30 10.13 -6.08 44.11
CA HIS A 30 10.21 -6.06 45.58
C HIS A 30 9.25 -7.05 46.26
N SER A 31 8.63 -7.96 45.50
CA SER A 31 7.57 -8.84 46.00
C SER A 31 8.05 -9.73 47.15
N GLY A 32 9.25 -10.29 47.05
CA GLY A 32 9.86 -11.06 48.14
C GLY A 32 10.06 -10.29 49.44
N HIS A 33 10.31 -8.98 49.36
CA HIS A 33 10.45 -8.13 50.55
C HIS A 33 9.08 -7.69 51.12
N VAL A 34 8.12 -7.39 50.26
CA VAL A 34 6.79 -6.87 50.66
C VAL A 34 5.87 -7.98 51.14
N PHE A 35 5.92 -9.15 50.53
CA PHE A 35 5.00 -10.26 50.79
C PHE A 35 5.69 -11.51 51.37
N GLY A 36 7.01 -11.48 51.53
CA GLY A 36 7.80 -12.61 52.01
C GLY A 36 8.01 -13.72 50.97
N THR A 37 7.44 -13.60 49.77
CA THR A 37 7.57 -14.55 48.67
C THR A 37 7.58 -13.82 47.32
N GLU A 38 8.27 -14.37 46.32
CA GLU A 38 8.29 -13.80 44.98
C GLU A 38 6.99 -14.11 44.23
N TYR A 39 6.33 -13.07 43.72
CA TYR A 39 5.08 -13.20 42.97
C TYR A 39 5.29 -12.94 41.47
N PRO A 40 4.60 -13.68 40.58
CA PRO A 40 4.61 -13.42 39.14
C PRO A 40 4.06 -12.03 38.80
N LEU A 41 4.56 -11.43 37.71
CA LEU A 41 4.14 -10.09 37.26
C LEU A 41 2.61 -9.96 37.09
N LYS A 42 1.93 -10.99 36.58
CA LYS A 42 0.47 -10.98 36.43
C LYS A 42 -0.27 -10.83 37.77
N VAL A 43 0.22 -11.45 38.83
CA VAL A 43 -0.37 -11.36 40.18
C VAL A 43 -0.16 -9.96 40.74
N CYS A 44 1.04 -9.39 40.56
CA CYS A 44 1.32 -8.00 40.96
C CYS A 44 0.49 -6.99 40.15
N GLN A 45 0.29 -7.22 38.85
CA GLN A 45 -0.57 -6.38 38.00
C GLN A 45 -2.03 -6.41 38.46
N GLN A 46 -2.56 -7.60 38.79
CA GLN A 46 -3.89 -7.76 39.37
C GLN A 46 -4.00 -7.02 40.70
N ALA A 47 -3.03 -7.17 41.60
CA ALA A 47 -3.03 -6.51 42.91
C ALA A 47 -3.02 -4.98 42.78
N VAL A 48 -2.17 -4.43 41.90
CA VAL A 48 -2.13 -2.97 41.66
C VAL A 48 -3.41 -2.50 40.98
N ALA A 49 -3.99 -3.26 40.05
CA ALA A 49 -5.27 -2.91 39.43
C ALA A 49 -6.41 -2.82 40.44
N VAL A 50 -6.55 -3.81 41.32
CA VAL A 50 -7.56 -3.80 42.40
C VAL A 50 -7.30 -2.65 43.37
N SER A 51 -6.04 -2.40 43.75
CA SER A 51 -5.70 -1.27 44.65
C SER A 51 -6.05 0.10 44.09
N ARG A 52 -6.10 0.23 42.76
CA ARG A 52 -6.46 1.46 42.04
C ARG A 52 -7.96 1.56 41.72
N GLY A 53 -8.77 0.61 42.20
CA GLY A 53 -10.23 0.64 42.09
C GLY A 53 -10.81 -0.06 40.86
N PHE A 54 -10.02 -0.80 40.08
CA PHE A 54 -10.53 -1.64 38.99
C PHE A 54 -11.03 -2.98 39.54
N LYS A 55 -12.06 -3.58 38.93
CA LYS A 55 -12.60 -4.87 39.41
C LYS A 55 -11.66 -6.04 39.12
N SER A 56 -10.88 -5.94 38.04
CA SER A 56 -9.94 -6.96 37.62
C SER A 56 -8.84 -6.38 36.71
N LEU A 57 -7.79 -7.19 36.46
CA LEU A 57 -6.78 -6.86 35.46
C LEU A 57 -7.37 -6.79 34.04
N SER A 58 -8.37 -7.62 33.73
CA SER A 58 -9.04 -7.61 32.42
C SER A 58 -9.75 -6.28 32.14
N ASP A 59 -10.27 -5.60 33.16
CA ASP A 59 -10.86 -4.27 32.99
C ASP A 59 -9.80 -3.24 32.60
N VAL A 60 -8.60 -3.33 33.19
CA VAL A 60 -7.47 -2.49 32.82
C VAL A 60 -6.96 -2.81 31.43
N GLU A 61 -6.95 -4.08 31.03
CA GLU A 61 -6.56 -4.51 29.68
C GLU A 61 -7.59 -4.08 28.62
N ASN A 62 -8.89 -4.21 28.89
CA ASN A 62 -9.96 -3.73 28.02
C ASN A 62 -9.94 -2.20 27.89
N LEU A 63 -9.70 -1.49 29.00
CA LEU A 63 -9.55 -0.04 29.01
C LEU A 63 -8.27 0.37 28.26
N ALA A 64 -7.16 -0.32 28.47
CA ALA A 64 -5.92 -0.12 27.73
C ALA A 64 -6.12 -0.35 26.23
N GLN A 65 -6.84 -1.40 25.82
CA GLN A 65 -7.18 -1.68 24.43
C GLN A 65 -8.07 -0.57 23.83
N ARG A 66 -9.10 -0.12 24.54
CA ARG A 66 -9.95 1.01 24.10
C ARG A 66 -9.19 2.33 23.99
N LEU A 67 -8.11 2.47 24.76
CA LEU A 67 -7.18 3.61 24.73
C LEU A 67 -5.99 3.37 23.81
N GLY A 68 -5.99 2.28 23.03
CA GLY A 68 -4.93 1.98 22.08
C GLY A 68 -3.59 1.52 22.69
N MET A 69 -3.51 1.30 23.99
CA MET A 69 -2.27 0.91 24.69
C MET A 69 -1.93 -0.59 24.55
N ASP A 70 -2.48 -1.25 23.53
CA ASP A 70 -2.20 -2.63 23.20
C ASP A 70 -0.84 -2.75 22.51
N LYS A 71 0.09 -3.44 23.17
CA LYS A 71 1.44 -3.67 22.61
C LYS A 71 1.46 -4.73 21.52
N GLN A 72 0.38 -5.48 21.36
CA GLN A 72 0.23 -6.45 20.28
C GLN A 72 -0.41 -5.83 19.04
N ALA A 73 -0.95 -4.61 19.15
CA ALA A 73 -1.47 -3.90 18.00
C ALA A 73 -0.31 -3.47 17.08
N PRO A 74 -0.51 -3.49 15.76
CA PRO A 74 0.49 -2.99 14.83
C PRO A 74 0.87 -1.53 15.14
N PHE A 75 2.12 -1.15 14.86
CA PHE A 75 2.63 0.19 15.20
C PHE A 75 1.82 1.33 14.54
N TRP A 76 1.14 1.04 13.44
CA TRP A 76 0.30 1.96 12.70
C TRP A 76 -1.14 2.07 13.23
N THR A 77 -1.43 1.46 14.39
CA THR A 77 -2.72 1.65 15.05
C THR A 77 -2.79 3.06 15.62
N ILE A 78 -3.85 3.79 15.30
CA ILE A 78 -4.04 5.17 15.80
C ILE A 78 -4.42 5.10 17.28
N LEU A 79 -3.51 5.54 18.15
CA LEU A 79 -3.72 5.56 19.61
C LEU A 79 -4.19 6.94 20.11
N GLY A 80 -3.95 7.97 19.32
CA GLY A 80 -4.31 9.35 19.60
C GLY A 80 -4.33 10.16 18.31
N ARG A 81 -5.15 11.21 18.28
CA ARG A 81 -5.31 12.13 17.15
C ARG A 81 -4.97 13.53 17.62
N ASN A 82 -4.20 14.26 16.82
CA ASN A 82 -4.04 15.69 17.04
C ASN A 82 -5.34 16.43 16.67
N ASP A 83 -5.34 17.76 16.84
CA ASP A 83 -6.51 18.59 16.57
C ASP A 83 -6.91 18.49 15.10
N ARG A 84 -5.96 18.78 14.20
CA ARG A 84 -6.16 18.73 12.75
C ARG A 84 -6.71 17.41 12.23
N HIS A 85 -6.12 16.28 12.64
CA HIS A 85 -6.59 14.94 12.27
C HIS A 85 -8.06 14.75 12.69
N GLN A 86 -8.40 15.13 13.92
CA GLN A 86 -9.77 15.01 14.42
C GLN A 86 -10.75 15.90 13.65
N ASP A 87 -10.36 17.12 13.28
CA ASP A 87 -11.21 18.06 12.57
C ASP A 87 -11.48 17.58 11.13
N VAL A 88 -10.44 17.09 10.45
CA VAL A 88 -10.56 16.43 9.14
C VAL A 88 -11.45 15.18 9.22
N LEU A 89 -11.26 14.34 10.24
CA LEU A 89 -12.08 13.15 10.46
C LEU A 89 -13.55 13.51 10.71
N ASN A 90 -13.81 14.55 11.51
CA ASN A 90 -15.16 15.07 11.73
C ASN A 90 -15.78 15.58 10.42
N ALA A 91 -15.00 16.24 9.57
CA ALA A 91 -15.46 16.70 8.26
C ALA A 91 -15.85 15.54 7.35
N ILE A 92 -15.00 14.51 7.26
CA ILE A 92 -15.27 13.26 6.53
C ILE A 92 -16.57 12.61 7.02
N TYR A 93 -16.74 12.46 8.33
CA TYR A 93 -17.97 11.88 8.90
C TYR A 93 -19.21 12.72 8.60
N ARG A 94 -19.12 14.05 8.69
CA ARG A 94 -20.24 14.93 8.34
C ARG A 94 -20.60 14.83 6.87
N LEU A 95 -19.64 14.57 5.98
CA LEU A 95 -19.90 14.33 4.57
C LEU A 95 -20.46 12.94 4.27
N GLY A 96 -20.42 12.01 5.24
CA GLY A 96 -20.89 10.63 5.05
C GLY A 96 -19.98 9.84 4.10
N ILE A 97 -18.70 10.19 4.02
CA ILE A 97 -17.74 9.49 3.17
C ILE A 97 -17.32 8.21 3.90
N GLU A 98 -17.74 7.07 3.38
CA GLU A 98 -17.33 5.76 3.88
C GLU A 98 -16.45 5.04 2.86
N TYR A 99 -15.27 4.62 3.32
CA TYR A 99 -14.24 3.97 2.50
C TYR A 99 -14.48 2.47 2.27
N THR A 100 -15.37 1.85 3.06
CA THR A 100 -15.64 0.40 3.03
C THR A 100 -16.80 0.00 2.11
N GLU A 101 -17.79 0.86 1.91
CA GLU A 101 -19.00 0.52 1.14
C GLU A 101 -19.01 1.06 -0.30
N ASN A 102 -18.30 2.17 -0.56
CA ASN A 102 -18.54 2.98 -1.76
C ASN A 102 -17.49 2.86 -2.87
N GLY A 103 -16.61 1.86 -2.83
CA GLY A 103 -15.54 1.74 -3.81
C GLY A 103 -14.49 2.85 -3.67
N PRO A 104 -13.74 3.17 -4.73
CA PRO A 104 -12.63 4.11 -4.65
C PRO A 104 -13.09 5.56 -4.43
N VAL A 105 -12.33 6.30 -3.63
CA VAL A 105 -12.56 7.72 -3.34
C VAL A 105 -11.51 8.56 -4.06
N VAL A 106 -11.93 9.53 -4.84
CA VAL A 106 -11.06 10.44 -5.58
C VAL A 106 -11.20 11.84 -4.99
N PHE A 107 -10.09 12.36 -4.50
CA PHE A 107 -9.92 13.71 -4.00
C PHE A 107 -9.39 14.63 -5.11
N THR A 108 -10.22 15.59 -5.47
CA THR A 108 -10.05 16.60 -6.53
C THR A 108 -9.86 18.00 -5.92
N GLY A 109 -9.41 18.96 -6.71
CA GLY A 109 -9.21 20.37 -6.30
C GLY A 109 -7.81 20.64 -5.79
N GLU A 110 -7.67 21.45 -4.74
CA GLU A 110 -6.36 21.81 -4.21
C GLU A 110 -5.71 20.61 -3.50
N GLN A 111 -4.57 20.14 -4.02
CA GLN A 111 -3.86 18.96 -3.52
C GLN A 111 -3.51 19.08 -2.04
N GLU A 112 -3.07 20.27 -1.61
CA GLU A 112 -2.68 20.53 -0.24
C GLU A 112 -3.82 20.31 0.77
N HIS A 113 -5.06 20.55 0.36
CA HIS A 113 -6.25 20.35 1.21
C HIS A 113 -6.85 18.95 1.05
N SER A 114 -6.73 18.39 -0.15
CA SER A 114 -7.16 17.03 -0.47
C SER A 114 -6.32 15.95 0.22
N ILE A 115 -5.01 16.17 0.35
CA ILE A 115 -4.09 15.17 0.89
C ILE A 115 -4.33 14.89 2.39
N ASP A 116 -4.66 15.90 3.18
CA ASP A 116 -4.96 15.74 4.61
C ASP A 116 -6.14 14.76 4.79
N ALA A 117 -7.22 14.94 4.02
CA ALA A 117 -8.40 14.09 4.07
C ALA A 117 -8.13 12.66 3.59
N ALA A 118 -7.37 12.52 2.50
CA ALA A 118 -7.00 11.21 1.97
C ALA A 118 -6.12 10.41 2.93
N LEU A 119 -5.15 11.07 3.58
CA LEU A 119 -4.28 10.44 4.58
C LEU A 119 -5.06 10.05 5.83
N VAL A 120 -5.94 10.91 6.34
CA VAL A 120 -6.79 10.58 7.50
C VAL A 120 -7.65 9.35 7.18
N LEU A 121 -8.33 9.31 6.03
CA LEU A 121 -9.08 8.13 5.60
C LEU A 121 -8.20 6.89 5.53
N PHE A 122 -7.03 6.99 4.91
CA PHE A 122 -6.10 5.88 4.75
C PHE A 122 -5.62 5.33 6.10
N PHE A 123 -5.16 6.18 7.02
CA PHE A 123 -4.66 5.77 8.34
C PHE A 123 -5.76 5.17 9.21
N GLU A 124 -6.96 5.77 9.22
CA GLU A 124 -8.09 5.23 9.97
C GLU A 124 -8.47 3.84 9.47
N GLN A 125 -8.43 3.61 8.16
CA GLN A 125 -8.73 2.31 7.56
C GLN A 125 -7.65 1.26 7.86
N MET A 126 -6.38 1.66 7.79
CA MET A 126 -5.25 0.80 8.12
C MET A 126 -5.30 0.37 9.60
N SER A 127 -5.62 1.31 10.49
CA SER A 127 -5.81 1.08 11.92
C SER A 127 -7.02 0.19 12.22
N LEU A 128 -8.17 0.46 11.58
CA LEU A 128 -9.41 -0.31 11.75
C LEU A 128 -9.24 -1.76 11.29
N LYS A 129 -8.69 -1.97 10.09
CA LYS A 129 -8.52 -3.30 9.49
C LYS A 129 -7.34 -4.07 10.08
N LYS A 130 -6.40 -3.39 10.75
CA LYS A 130 -5.13 -3.95 11.24
C LYS A 130 -4.32 -4.64 10.13
N LEU A 131 -4.40 -4.10 8.92
CA LEU A 131 -3.67 -4.57 7.75
C LEU A 131 -2.66 -3.50 7.32
N PRO A 132 -1.46 -3.86 6.83
CA PRO A 132 -0.51 -2.89 6.32
C PRO A 132 -1.04 -2.23 5.05
N GLY A 133 -0.95 -0.91 4.95
CA GLY A 133 -1.36 -0.14 3.77
C GLY A 133 -0.23 0.15 2.79
N LEU A 134 -0.59 0.63 1.60
CA LEU A 134 0.34 1.08 0.56
C LEU A 134 0.05 2.52 0.17
N ILE A 135 1.09 3.36 0.16
CA ILE A 135 1.08 4.70 -0.40
C ILE A 135 1.92 4.67 -1.68
N LEU A 136 1.32 5.01 -2.81
CA LEU A 136 1.96 5.15 -4.11
C LEU A 136 2.05 6.65 -4.43
N VAL A 137 3.26 7.15 -4.68
CA VAL A 137 3.53 8.55 -4.95
C VAL A 137 4.15 8.66 -6.33
N GLU A 138 3.39 9.22 -7.26
CA GLU A 138 3.93 9.67 -8.53
C GLU A 138 4.52 11.07 -8.32
N THR A 139 5.83 11.21 -8.49
CA THR A 139 6.52 12.46 -8.19
C THR A 139 7.86 12.61 -8.91
N GLU A 140 8.23 13.86 -9.20
CA GLU A 140 9.56 14.26 -9.64
C GLU A 140 10.47 14.69 -8.47
N ALA A 141 9.93 14.77 -7.26
CA ALA A 141 10.67 15.19 -6.08
C ALA A 141 11.82 14.22 -5.76
N ALA A 142 12.97 14.74 -5.34
CA ALA A 142 14.17 13.92 -5.12
C ALA A 142 14.02 12.93 -3.95
N SER A 143 13.20 13.26 -2.97
CA SER A 143 13.02 12.46 -1.76
C SER A 143 11.58 12.51 -1.25
N LEU A 144 11.22 11.56 -0.36
CA LEU A 144 9.91 11.57 0.29
C LEU A 144 9.68 12.87 1.08
N GLN A 145 10.73 13.44 1.68
CA GLN A 145 10.64 14.65 2.48
C GLN A 145 10.20 15.88 1.68
N ASP A 146 10.42 15.85 0.37
CA ASP A 146 10.10 16.95 -0.56
C ASP A 146 8.69 16.81 -1.15
N THR A 147 7.97 15.72 -0.84
CA THR A 147 6.61 15.45 -1.35
C THR A 147 5.54 16.16 -0.50
N ILE A 148 4.36 16.38 -1.09
CA ILE A 148 3.22 16.96 -0.36
C ILE A 148 2.76 16.06 0.79
N ILE A 149 3.01 14.74 0.68
CA ILE A 149 2.68 13.75 1.70
C ILE A 149 3.43 14.04 2.98
N TYR A 150 4.73 14.32 2.91
CA TYR A 150 5.53 14.54 4.11
C TYR A 150 5.09 15.82 4.86
N GLY A 151 4.74 16.88 4.12
CA GLY A 151 4.14 18.09 4.70
C GLY A 151 2.81 17.80 5.42
N ALA A 152 1.92 17.04 4.77
CA ALA A 152 0.63 16.67 5.35
C ALA A 152 0.78 15.76 6.59
N ILE A 153 1.72 14.82 6.57
CA ILE A 153 2.01 13.92 7.70
C ILE A 153 2.41 14.72 8.96
N LYS A 154 3.25 15.75 8.78
CA LYS A 154 3.62 16.66 9.87
C LYS A 154 2.42 17.42 10.43
N ARG A 155 1.53 17.92 9.55
CA ARG A 155 0.29 18.59 9.98
C ARG A 155 -0.64 17.65 10.76
N LEU A 156 -0.67 16.36 10.39
CA LEU A 156 -1.50 15.35 11.04
C LEU A 156 -0.87 14.71 12.29
N GLY A 157 0.39 15.02 12.60
CA GLY A 157 1.11 14.45 13.75
C GLY A 157 1.32 12.93 13.62
N ALA A 158 1.52 12.45 12.39
CA ALA A 158 1.63 11.04 12.06
C ALA A 158 3.06 10.63 11.65
N GLU A 159 4.08 11.40 12.04
CA GLU A 159 5.48 11.18 11.69
C GLU A 159 5.98 9.82 12.17
N ASP A 160 5.71 9.46 13.44
CA ASP A 160 6.10 8.17 14.01
C ASP A 160 5.51 6.98 13.24
N VAL A 161 4.30 7.16 12.67
CA VAL A 161 3.66 6.15 11.84
C VAL A 161 4.37 6.05 10.49
N LEU A 162 4.64 7.18 9.83
CA LEU A 162 5.34 7.20 8.54
C LEU A 162 6.78 6.67 8.66
N ASP A 163 7.51 6.98 9.73
CA ASP A 163 8.87 6.48 9.96
C ASP A 163 8.92 4.95 10.07
N GLY A 164 7.81 4.33 10.48
CA GLY A 164 7.66 2.87 10.49
C GLY A 164 7.43 2.26 9.10
N PHE A 165 7.06 3.03 8.08
CA PHE A 165 6.82 2.52 6.72
C PHE A 165 8.11 2.05 6.07
N ARG A 166 7.99 1.08 5.15
CA ARG A 166 9.08 0.78 4.20
C ARG A 166 9.02 1.81 3.07
N SER A 167 10.02 2.69 3.03
CA SER A 167 10.20 3.60 1.89
C SER A 167 10.96 2.89 0.77
N LEU A 168 10.42 2.92 -0.44
CA LEU A 168 11.06 2.43 -1.66
C LEU A 168 11.01 3.50 -2.74
N ASP A 169 12.17 3.91 -3.23
CA ASP A 169 12.26 4.72 -4.43
C ASP A 169 12.54 3.82 -5.64
N LEU A 170 11.54 3.60 -6.49
CA LEU A 170 11.64 2.71 -7.63
C LEU A 170 12.31 3.37 -8.85
N ARG A 171 12.63 4.66 -8.75
CA ARG A 171 13.36 5.42 -9.76
C ARG A 171 14.86 5.20 -9.66
N ASP A 172 15.33 4.56 -8.59
CA ASP A 172 16.73 4.20 -8.41
C ASP A 172 17.16 3.06 -9.35
N ARG A 173 18.44 3.08 -9.73
CA ARG A 173 19.01 2.07 -10.64
C ARG A 173 19.45 0.78 -9.95
N ASN A 174 19.68 0.81 -8.64
CA ASN A 174 20.09 -0.35 -7.86
C ASN A 174 19.17 -0.45 -6.65
N LEU A 175 18.19 -1.34 -6.72
CA LEU A 175 17.20 -1.50 -5.66
C LEU A 175 17.65 -2.63 -4.73
N PRO A 176 17.93 -2.37 -3.43
CA PRO A 176 18.38 -3.38 -2.48
C PRO A 176 17.22 -4.23 -1.94
N VAL A 177 16.32 -4.63 -2.82
CA VAL A 177 15.10 -5.40 -2.52
C VAL A 177 14.91 -6.49 -3.57
N SER A 178 14.15 -7.52 -3.19
CA SER A 178 13.62 -8.51 -4.11
C SER A 178 12.16 -8.21 -4.39
N ILE A 179 11.84 -7.93 -5.64
CA ILE A 179 10.46 -7.76 -6.13
C ILE A 179 10.10 -8.98 -6.97
N SER A 180 9.09 -9.72 -6.52
CA SER A 180 8.53 -10.89 -7.19
C SER A 180 7.02 -10.84 -7.09
N THR A 181 6.31 -11.08 -8.19
CA THR A 181 4.83 -11.13 -8.24
C THR A 181 4.40 -12.26 -9.17
N GLU A 182 3.11 -12.57 -9.25
CA GLU A 182 2.64 -13.58 -10.21
C GLU A 182 2.92 -13.16 -11.66
N ALA A 183 3.06 -14.16 -12.53
CA ALA A 183 3.34 -13.95 -13.95
C ALA A 183 2.37 -12.95 -14.61
N ARG A 184 1.06 -13.08 -14.34
CA ARG A 184 0.07 -12.16 -14.90
C ARG A 184 0.29 -10.70 -14.51
N TRP A 185 0.71 -10.43 -13.27
CA TRP A 185 0.88 -9.08 -12.76
C TRP A 185 2.15 -8.44 -13.30
N TRP A 186 3.18 -9.25 -13.54
CA TRP A 186 4.33 -8.79 -14.30
C TRP A 186 3.93 -8.37 -15.72
N VAL A 187 3.20 -9.25 -16.42
CA VAL A 187 2.80 -8.97 -17.81
C VAL A 187 1.83 -7.79 -17.88
N GLU A 188 0.81 -7.74 -17.03
CA GLU A 188 -0.13 -6.61 -16.95
C GLU A 188 0.59 -5.29 -16.68
N ALA A 189 1.48 -5.24 -15.68
CA ALA A 189 2.25 -4.04 -15.38
C ALA A 189 3.15 -3.61 -16.57
N ILE A 190 3.81 -4.56 -17.25
CA ILE A 190 4.60 -4.29 -18.47
C ILE A 190 3.70 -3.76 -19.59
N THR A 191 2.52 -4.35 -19.80
CA THR A 191 1.62 -3.91 -20.87
C THR A 191 1.00 -2.55 -20.59
N ASP A 192 0.68 -2.26 -19.33
CA ASP A 192 -0.04 -1.05 -18.91
C ASP A 192 0.72 0.24 -19.25
N VAL A 193 2.05 0.23 -19.18
CA VAL A 193 2.90 1.39 -19.46
C VAL A 193 3.14 1.64 -20.95
N LEU A 194 2.78 0.68 -21.82
CA LEU A 194 3.05 0.79 -23.26
C LEU A 194 2.02 1.68 -23.97
N PRO A 195 2.32 2.23 -25.15
CA PRO A 195 1.35 2.90 -26.01
C PRO A 195 0.12 2.04 -26.34
N LYS A 196 -1.08 2.65 -26.42
CA LYS A 196 -2.36 1.93 -26.64
C LYS A 196 -2.35 1.02 -27.87
N ASN A 197 -1.73 1.46 -28.97
CA ASN A 197 -1.59 0.66 -30.19
C ASN A 197 -0.80 -0.64 -29.95
N ILE A 198 0.29 -0.55 -29.17
CA ILE A 198 1.10 -1.72 -28.80
C ILE A 198 0.29 -2.63 -27.86
N GLN A 199 -0.42 -2.07 -26.89
CA GLN A 199 -1.29 -2.85 -26.00
C GLN A 199 -2.33 -3.66 -26.77
N GLU A 200 -3.01 -3.02 -27.72
CA GLU A 200 -4.00 -3.68 -28.58
C GLU A 200 -3.38 -4.78 -29.45
N ASN A 201 -2.20 -4.54 -30.02
CA ASN A 201 -1.47 -5.53 -30.80
C ASN A 201 -1.04 -6.75 -29.96
N LEU A 202 -0.48 -6.51 -28.77
CA LEU A 202 -0.09 -7.57 -27.83
C LEU A 202 -1.29 -8.42 -27.39
N LYS A 203 -2.47 -7.80 -27.25
CA LYS A 203 -3.72 -8.50 -26.92
C LYS A 203 -4.29 -9.28 -28.10
N GLN A 204 -4.33 -8.70 -29.30
CA GLN A 204 -4.86 -9.34 -30.50
C GLN A 204 -4.01 -10.53 -30.96
N SER A 205 -2.68 -10.40 -30.85
CA SER A 205 -1.74 -11.48 -31.17
C SER A 205 -1.75 -12.62 -30.14
N GLY A 206 -2.23 -12.37 -28.92
CA GLY A 206 -2.11 -13.32 -27.80
C GLY A 206 -0.71 -13.41 -27.21
N TRP A 207 0.17 -12.45 -27.53
CA TRP A 207 1.55 -12.42 -27.04
C TRP A 207 1.61 -12.28 -25.51
N ALA A 208 0.75 -11.44 -24.91
CA ALA A 208 0.69 -11.26 -23.46
C ALA A 208 0.32 -12.58 -22.72
N ASP A 209 -0.64 -13.34 -23.27
CA ASP A 209 -1.03 -14.64 -22.72
C ASP A 209 0.06 -15.70 -22.89
N ALA A 210 0.79 -15.65 -24.00
CA ALA A 210 1.95 -16.51 -24.22
C ALA A 210 3.09 -16.19 -23.25
N LEU A 211 3.40 -14.91 -23.02
CA LEU A 211 4.41 -14.47 -22.06
C LEU A 211 4.04 -14.90 -20.65
N THR A 212 2.79 -14.70 -20.23
CA THR A 212 2.30 -15.08 -18.91
C THR A 212 2.49 -16.58 -18.66
N ARG A 213 2.05 -17.43 -19.60
CA ARG A 213 2.19 -18.89 -19.49
C ARG A 213 3.66 -19.33 -19.51
N SER A 214 4.45 -18.78 -20.42
CA SER A 214 5.86 -19.12 -20.58
C SER A 214 6.67 -18.74 -19.32
N ALA A 215 6.44 -17.55 -18.76
CA ALA A 215 7.09 -17.11 -17.53
C ALA A 215 6.74 -17.98 -16.32
N HIS A 216 5.46 -18.39 -16.21
CA HIS A 216 4.99 -19.28 -15.15
C HIS A 216 5.64 -20.66 -15.22
N GLU A 217 5.60 -21.34 -16.38
CA GLU A 217 6.22 -22.65 -16.56
C GLU A 217 7.75 -22.61 -16.39
N ASN A 218 8.38 -21.49 -16.78
CA ASN A 218 9.80 -21.26 -16.56
C ASN A 218 10.16 -21.16 -15.06
N ALA A 219 9.35 -20.48 -14.27
CA ALA A 219 9.57 -20.42 -12.82
C ALA A 219 9.30 -21.77 -12.15
N LYS A 220 8.26 -22.49 -12.59
CA LYS A 220 7.86 -23.80 -12.06
C LYS A 220 8.94 -24.84 -12.21
N SER A 221 9.47 -24.99 -13.41
CA SER A 221 10.53 -25.93 -13.75
C SER A 221 11.85 -25.69 -13.02
N ARG A 222 12.13 -24.44 -12.67
CA ARG A 222 13.28 -24.05 -11.84
C ARG A 222 13.03 -24.17 -10.34
N ASN A 223 11.87 -24.67 -9.93
CA ASN A 223 11.44 -24.74 -8.53
C ASN A 223 11.50 -23.37 -7.82
N GLN A 224 11.24 -22.29 -8.56
CA GLN A 224 11.23 -20.92 -8.04
C GLN A 224 9.85 -20.49 -7.51
N MET A 225 8.85 -21.36 -7.64
CA MET A 225 7.50 -21.10 -7.14
C MET A 225 7.38 -21.50 -5.67
N GLY A 226 6.99 -20.55 -4.83
CA GLY A 226 6.49 -20.82 -3.48
C GLY A 226 4.98 -20.67 -3.46
N SER A 227 4.21 -21.76 -3.27
CA SER A 227 2.76 -21.63 -3.08
C SER A 227 2.48 -21.11 -1.67
N ARG A 228 1.99 -19.87 -1.57
CA ARG A 228 1.50 -19.29 -0.32
C ARG A 228 0.13 -18.65 -0.55
N ASN A 229 -0.90 -19.22 0.07
CA ASN A 229 -2.25 -18.64 0.13
C ASN A 229 -2.85 -18.24 -1.24
N GLY A 230 -2.58 -19.01 -2.30
CA GLY A 230 -3.10 -18.71 -3.64
C GLY A 230 -2.41 -17.56 -4.38
N PHE A 231 -1.29 -17.06 -3.84
CA PHE A 231 -0.37 -16.15 -4.53
C PHE A 231 0.91 -16.90 -4.86
N GLU A 232 1.26 -16.94 -6.14
CA GLU A 232 2.40 -17.70 -6.66
C GLU A 232 3.44 -16.74 -7.28
N PRO A 233 4.26 -16.08 -6.43
CA PRO A 233 5.21 -15.10 -6.91
C PRO A 233 6.31 -15.78 -7.73
N ILE A 234 6.65 -15.15 -8.86
CA ILE A 234 7.79 -15.53 -9.69
C ILE A 234 8.78 -14.36 -9.75
N PRO A 235 10.10 -14.63 -9.81
CA PRO A 235 11.10 -13.59 -10.01
C PRO A 235 10.99 -13.01 -11.43
N PHE A 236 11.37 -11.74 -11.59
CA PHE A 236 11.37 -11.09 -12.91
C PHE A 236 12.31 -11.78 -13.91
N TYR A 237 13.37 -12.42 -13.42
CA TYR A 237 14.26 -13.26 -14.23
C TYR A 237 13.50 -14.22 -15.17
N SER A 238 12.47 -14.89 -14.67
CA SER A 238 11.67 -15.85 -15.46
C SER A 238 10.85 -15.18 -16.55
N VAL A 239 10.40 -13.94 -16.32
CA VAL A 239 9.69 -13.10 -17.29
C VAL A 239 10.65 -12.62 -18.38
N ASN A 240 11.84 -12.14 -17.98
CA ASN A 240 12.87 -11.67 -18.89
C ASN A 240 13.31 -12.78 -19.86
N GLU A 241 13.58 -13.99 -19.36
CA GLU A 241 13.90 -15.12 -20.22
C GLU A 241 12.74 -15.53 -21.13
N ALA A 242 11.51 -15.57 -20.61
CA ALA A 242 10.34 -15.92 -21.41
C ALA A 242 10.10 -14.92 -22.56
N ALA A 243 10.29 -13.62 -22.31
CA ALA A 243 10.17 -12.59 -23.34
C ALA A 243 11.24 -12.72 -24.43
N LYS A 244 12.50 -12.94 -24.05
CA LYS A 244 13.59 -13.21 -25.00
C LYS A 244 13.34 -14.46 -25.83
N HIS A 245 12.80 -15.51 -25.19
CA HIS A 245 12.42 -16.73 -25.88
C HIS A 245 11.35 -16.49 -26.95
N LEU A 246 10.28 -15.78 -26.59
CA LEU A 246 9.19 -15.45 -27.51
C LEU A 246 9.65 -14.57 -28.69
N ALA A 247 10.57 -13.64 -28.43
CA ALA A 247 11.15 -12.76 -29.45
C ALA A 247 12.03 -13.52 -30.45
N TYR A 248 12.99 -14.31 -29.95
CA TYR A 248 14.04 -14.85 -30.82
C TYR A 248 13.72 -16.22 -31.43
N CYS A 249 12.62 -16.88 -31.07
CA CYS A 249 12.19 -18.20 -31.58
C CYS A 249 13.25 -19.33 -31.52
N ASN A 250 14.39 -19.13 -30.85
CA ASN A 250 15.63 -19.86 -31.15
C ASN A 250 16.23 -20.66 -30.00
N ALA A 251 15.50 -20.95 -28.93
CA ALA A 251 16.02 -21.88 -27.93
C ALA A 251 14.89 -22.59 -27.23
N GLN A 252 14.81 -23.91 -27.31
CA GLN A 252 13.91 -24.68 -26.46
C GLN A 252 14.10 -24.19 -25.01
N PRO A 253 13.05 -23.71 -24.32
CA PRO A 253 13.20 -23.27 -22.95
C PRO A 253 13.80 -24.41 -22.15
N LEU A 254 14.74 -24.13 -21.24
CA LEU A 254 15.46 -25.15 -20.45
C LEU A 254 14.54 -26.13 -19.70
N TRP A 255 13.25 -25.83 -19.63
CA TRP A 255 12.21 -26.59 -18.97
C TRP A 255 11.32 -27.45 -19.86
N VAL A 256 11.40 -27.30 -21.18
CA VAL A 256 10.67 -28.15 -22.12
C VAL A 256 11.51 -29.42 -22.31
N THR A 257 11.17 -30.48 -21.58
CA THR A 257 11.70 -31.83 -21.79
C THR A 257 11.26 -32.37 -23.15
N ASP A 258 12.07 -33.25 -23.77
CA ASP A 258 11.84 -33.83 -25.10
C ASP A 258 10.47 -34.53 -25.26
N ASP A 259 9.80 -34.88 -24.17
CA ASP A 259 8.46 -35.47 -24.17
C ASP A 259 7.35 -34.41 -24.04
N LYS A 260 6.88 -33.96 -25.21
CA LYS A 260 5.51 -33.52 -25.57
C LYS A 260 5.00 -32.10 -25.18
N SER A 261 4.37 -31.54 -26.23
CA SER A 261 3.17 -30.68 -26.24
C SER A 261 3.26 -29.19 -25.87
N TRP A 262 4.24 -28.46 -26.39
CA TRP A 262 3.94 -27.08 -26.81
C TRP A 262 3.81 -27.07 -28.33
N PRO A 263 2.67 -26.64 -28.91
CA PRO A 263 2.58 -26.46 -30.35
C PRO A 263 3.48 -25.28 -30.71
N TYR A 264 4.71 -25.58 -31.13
CA TYR A 264 5.64 -24.61 -31.73
C TYR A 264 5.05 -23.95 -32.99
N ASP A 265 3.92 -24.45 -33.50
CA ASP A 265 3.31 -24.02 -34.75
C ASP A 265 2.63 -22.65 -34.72
N SER A 266 2.58 -21.96 -33.58
CA SER A 266 2.10 -20.57 -33.54
C SER A 266 2.63 -19.76 -32.36
N VAL A 267 3.95 -19.51 -32.30
CA VAL A 267 4.45 -18.42 -31.46
C VAL A 267 3.80 -17.12 -31.95
N PRO A 268 3.05 -16.39 -31.10
CA PRO A 268 2.47 -15.12 -31.48
C PRO A 268 3.53 -14.18 -32.03
N LYS A 269 3.39 -13.80 -33.30
CA LYS A 269 4.26 -12.78 -33.90
C LYS A 269 3.61 -11.43 -33.69
N ILE A 270 4.43 -10.49 -33.25
CA ILE A 270 4.08 -9.08 -33.15
C ILE A 270 4.96 -8.30 -34.13
N GLU A 271 4.60 -7.05 -34.41
CA GLU A 271 5.40 -6.21 -35.29
C GLU A 271 6.80 -5.98 -34.68
N LYS A 272 7.83 -5.95 -35.53
CA LYS A 272 9.23 -5.88 -35.07
C LYS A 272 9.52 -4.65 -34.21
N ASP A 273 8.87 -3.53 -34.50
CA ASP A 273 9.06 -2.27 -33.77
C ASP A 273 8.39 -2.33 -32.38
N ASP A 274 7.22 -2.97 -32.29
CA ASP A 274 6.52 -3.23 -31.03
C ASP A 274 7.33 -4.21 -30.16
N GLU A 275 7.83 -5.29 -30.76
CA GLU A 275 8.70 -6.27 -30.10
C GLU A 275 9.94 -5.60 -29.49
N ARG A 276 10.59 -4.74 -30.28
CA ARG A 276 11.77 -3.99 -29.82
C ARG A 276 11.44 -3.09 -28.62
N THR A 277 10.31 -2.39 -28.68
CA THR A 277 9.86 -1.50 -27.59
C THR A 277 9.64 -2.28 -26.29
N VAL A 278 8.99 -3.46 -26.37
CA VAL A 278 8.78 -4.33 -25.21
C VAL A 278 10.10 -4.87 -24.66
N LEU A 279 10.99 -5.34 -25.52
CA LEU A 279 12.29 -5.87 -25.11
C LEU A 279 13.19 -4.79 -24.50
N ASP A 280 13.15 -3.56 -25.01
CA ASP A 280 13.91 -2.43 -24.48
C ASP A 280 13.43 -2.08 -23.05
N LEU A 281 12.11 -2.12 -22.79
CA LEU A 281 11.56 -1.95 -21.45
C LEU A 281 12.00 -3.10 -20.51
N ILE A 282 11.92 -4.36 -20.96
CA ILE A 282 12.34 -5.52 -20.16
C ILE A 282 13.83 -5.48 -19.83
N ASN A 283 14.67 -5.07 -20.80
CA ASN A 283 16.10 -4.88 -20.57
C ASN A 283 16.37 -3.73 -19.57
N THR A 284 15.60 -2.65 -19.67
CA THR A 284 15.67 -1.53 -18.72
C THR A 284 15.31 -2.00 -17.30
N LEU A 285 14.23 -2.77 -17.14
CA LEU A 285 13.87 -3.38 -15.87
C LEU A 285 14.98 -4.29 -15.34
N ASN A 286 15.51 -5.19 -16.16
CA ASN A 286 16.59 -6.09 -15.76
C ASN A 286 17.85 -5.34 -15.30
N SER A 287 18.08 -4.12 -15.80
CA SER A 287 19.21 -3.28 -15.40
C SER A 287 19.08 -2.68 -13.98
N ARG A 288 17.87 -2.68 -13.40
CA ARG A 288 17.54 -2.08 -12.08
C ARG A 288 18.00 -2.92 -10.87
N LYS A 289 18.45 -4.15 -11.10
CA LYS A 289 19.00 -5.09 -10.10
C LYS A 289 18.15 -5.24 -8.83
N PHE A 290 16.85 -5.50 -8.98
CA PHE A 290 15.90 -5.74 -7.87
C PHE A 290 15.67 -7.23 -7.56
N ASP A 291 16.63 -8.09 -7.89
CA ASP A 291 16.51 -9.54 -7.67
C ASP A 291 17.07 -9.99 -6.31
N VAL A 292 17.77 -9.09 -5.60
CA VAL A 292 18.52 -9.43 -4.37
C VAL A 292 18.25 -8.40 -3.28
N GLY A 293 17.88 -8.87 -2.09
CA GLY A 293 17.67 -8.04 -0.92
C GLY A 293 16.48 -8.51 -0.10
N VAL A 294 15.83 -7.57 0.58
CA VAL A 294 14.62 -7.85 1.36
C VAL A 294 13.47 -8.18 0.40
N SER A 295 12.80 -9.33 0.60
CA SER A 295 11.62 -9.69 -0.18
C SER A 295 10.45 -8.75 0.16
N CYS A 296 10.06 -7.91 -0.80
CA CYS A 296 8.93 -7.00 -0.65
C CYS A 296 7.61 -7.75 -0.52
N GLU A 297 7.47 -8.85 -1.25
CA GLU A 297 6.33 -9.77 -1.16
C GLU A 297 6.18 -10.29 0.27
N HIS A 298 7.26 -10.75 0.89
CA HIS A 298 7.22 -11.22 2.27
C HIS A 298 6.94 -10.06 3.25
N GLU A 299 7.74 -8.98 3.22
CA GLU A 299 7.66 -7.88 4.19
C GLU A 299 6.31 -7.11 4.14
N SER A 300 5.67 -7.02 2.98
CA SER A 300 4.35 -6.40 2.82
C SER A 300 3.21 -7.08 3.60
N LEU A 301 3.42 -8.29 4.15
CA LEU A 301 2.41 -8.96 4.99
C LEU A 301 2.28 -8.34 6.39
N TRP A 302 3.32 -7.66 6.89
CA TRP A 302 3.35 -7.09 8.24
C TRP A 302 3.87 -5.67 8.30
N ARG A 303 4.23 -5.06 7.17
CA ARG A 303 4.73 -3.69 7.15
C ARG A 303 4.08 -2.90 6.03
N PRO A 304 3.60 -1.67 6.31
CA PRO A 304 3.10 -0.77 5.28
C PRO A 304 4.23 -0.16 4.45
N TYR A 305 3.90 0.25 3.23
CA TYR A 305 4.87 0.73 2.23
C TYR A 305 4.53 2.15 1.77
N VAL A 306 5.56 2.94 1.52
CA VAL A 306 5.50 4.18 0.74
C VAL A 306 6.44 4.04 -0.44
N VAL A 307 5.93 4.21 -1.64
CA VAL A 307 6.63 3.91 -2.89
C VAL A 307 6.65 5.16 -3.75
N LEU A 308 7.85 5.59 -4.12
CA LEU A 308 8.05 6.68 -5.08
C LEU A 308 8.29 6.10 -6.47
N PHE A 309 7.60 6.62 -7.47
CA PHE A 309 7.83 6.28 -8.87
C PHE A 309 7.58 7.52 -9.75
N SER A 310 7.95 7.43 -11.03
CA SER A 310 7.77 8.53 -11.98
C SER A 310 7.10 8.06 -13.25
N ARG A 311 6.10 8.83 -13.73
CA ARG A 311 5.46 8.60 -15.03
C ARG A 311 6.43 8.71 -16.23
N ASN A 312 7.54 9.43 -16.04
CA ASN A 312 8.56 9.62 -17.07
C ASN A 312 9.57 8.45 -17.12
N ASP A 313 9.45 7.49 -16.20
CA ASP A 313 10.29 6.31 -16.09
C ASP A 313 9.41 5.06 -16.06
N SER A 314 9.12 4.52 -17.25
CA SER A 314 8.25 3.35 -17.43
C SER A 314 8.72 2.14 -16.62
N ALA A 315 10.02 1.99 -16.37
CA ALA A 315 10.51 0.89 -15.53
C ALA A 315 10.09 1.08 -14.06
N SER A 316 10.16 2.30 -13.53
CA SER A 316 9.68 2.60 -12.17
C SER A 316 8.18 2.37 -12.03
N GLU A 317 7.40 2.71 -13.07
CA GLU A 317 5.95 2.51 -13.11
C GLU A 317 5.57 1.02 -13.15
N VAL A 318 6.26 0.20 -13.95
CA VAL A 318 6.08 -1.26 -13.96
C VAL A 318 6.35 -1.84 -12.56
N LEU A 319 7.43 -1.40 -11.91
CA LEU A 319 7.76 -1.86 -10.56
C LEU A 319 6.71 -1.42 -9.53
N ALA A 320 6.14 -0.22 -9.68
CA ALA A 320 5.05 0.26 -8.83
C ALA A 320 3.80 -0.62 -8.99
N GLY A 321 3.46 -1.00 -10.22
CA GLY A 321 2.40 -1.97 -10.52
C GLY A 321 2.65 -3.35 -9.88
N ALA A 322 3.90 -3.83 -9.93
CA ALA A 322 4.30 -5.09 -9.30
C ALA A 322 4.18 -5.04 -7.76
N VAL A 323 4.58 -3.94 -7.11
CA VAL A 323 4.42 -3.78 -5.65
C VAL A 323 2.95 -3.63 -5.25
N ARG A 324 2.15 -2.95 -6.08
CA ARG A 324 0.71 -2.77 -5.85
C ARG A 324 -0.05 -4.10 -5.76
N SER A 325 0.35 -5.12 -6.53
CA SER A 325 -0.30 -6.44 -6.52
C SER A 325 -0.30 -7.11 -5.13
N TYR A 326 0.66 -6.79 -4.26
CA TYR A 326 0.76 -7.36 -2.91
C TYR A 326 -0.37 -6.93 -1.97
N PHE A 327 -0.95 -5.77 -2.24
CA PHE A 327 -1.94 -5.10 -1.39
C PHE A 327 -3.36 -5.16 -1.97
N SER A 328 -3.49 -5.38 -3.28
CA SER A 328 -4.77 -5.55 -3.95
C SER A 328 -5.11 -7.03 -4.17
N TRP A 329 -4.22 -7.76 -4.84
CA TRP A 329 -4.57 -9.03 -5.46
C TRP A 329 -4.36 -10.24 -4.55
N ARG A 330 -3.26 -10.25 -3.80
CA ARG A 330 -2.93 -11.34 -2.87
C ARG A 330 -4.02 -11.58 -1.81
N GLN A 331 -4.85 -10.58 -1.53
CA GLN A 331 -5.79 -10.58 -0.41
C GLN A 331 -7.22 -10.88 -0.85
N HIS A 332 -7.97 -11.58 -0.01
CA HIS A 332 -9.40 -11.81 -0.23
C HIS A 332 -10.16 -10.48 -0.31
N ARG A 333 -11.27 -10.44 -1.05
CA ARG A 333 -12.07 -9.21 -1.30
C ARG A 333 -12.33 -8.35 -0.05
N ASP A 334 -12.69 -9.00 1.05
CA ASP A 334 -13.05 -8.33 2.32
C ASP A 334 -11.83 -7.98 3.20
N GLN A 335 -10.64 -8.47 2.84
CA GLN A 335 -9.39 -8.26 3.55
C GLN A 335 -8.41 -7.41 2.74
N LYS A 336 -8.91 -6.58 1.82
CA LYS A 336 -8.05 -5.70 1.02
C LYS A 336 -7.49 -4.57 1.86
N SER A 337 -6.18 -4.44 1.75
CA SER A 337 -5.40 -3.37 2.38
C SER A 337 -5.77 -2.04 1.76
N PRO A 338 -5.80 -0.96 2.56
CA PRO A 338 -6.01 0.36 2.01
C PRO A 338 -4.85 0.74 1.09
N VAL A 339 -5.17 1.37 -0.04
CA VAL A 339 -4.18 1.92 -0.98
C VAL A 339 -4.45 3.41 -1.14
N LEU A 340 -3.41 4.23 -1.02
CA LEU A 340 -3.46 5.66 -1.32
C LEU A 340 -2.55 5.94 -2.50
N TYR A 341 -3.10 6.48 -3.58
CA TYR A 341 -2.34 7.01 -4.70
C TYR A 341 -2.33 8.53 -4.65
N VAL A 342 -1.16 9.13 -4.82
CA VAL A 342 -0.95 10.57 -4.86
C VAL A 342 -0.13 10.90 -6.10
N SER A 343 -0.62 11.86 -6.89
CA SER A 343 0.12 12.43 -8.01
C SER A 343 0.53 13.85 -7.62
N ASP A 344 1.83 14.06 -7.40
CA ASP A 344 2.41 15.37 -7.04
C ASP A 344 2.78 16.20 -8.28
N GLY A 345 2.65 15.63 -9.48
CA GLY A 345 2.96 16.34 -10.72
C GLY A 345 1.93 17.39 -11.12
N ALA A 346 2.37 18.39 -11.87
CA ALA A 346 1.54 19.52 -12.32
C ALA A 346 0.44 19.10 -13.30
N THR A 347 0.69 18.06 -14.10
CA THR A 347 -0.33 17.45 -14.95
C THR A 347 -0.92 16.25 -14.24
N PRO A 348 -2.23 16.02 -14.38
CA PRO A 348 -2.81 14.84 -13.80
C PRO A 348 -2.26 13.60 -14.43
N TYR A 349 -2.20 12.55 -13.62
CA TYR A 349 -1.82 11.25 -14.10
C TYR A 349 -2.39 10.18 -13.20
N ALA A 350 -2.89 9.12 -13.82
CA ALA A 350 -3.47 7.99 -13.15
C ALA A 350 -2.99 6.73 -13.87
N PRO A 351 -2.06 5.96 -13.29
CA PRO A 351 -1.56 4.75 -13.91
C PRO A 351 -2.66 3.70 -14.10
N ARG A 352 -2.61 2.99 -15.22
CA ARG A 352 -3.51 1.87 -15.55
C ARG A 352 -3.51 0.75 -14.52
N PHE A 353 -2.36 0.49 -13.89
CA PHE A 353 -2.26 -0.53 -12.85
C PHE A 353 -3.12 -0.20 -11.62
N LEU A 354 -3.59 1.06 -11.47
CA LEU A 354 -4.63 1.40 -10.52
C LEU A 354 -5.97 0.86 -11.07
N CYS A 355 -6.14 -0.46 -11.10
CA CYS A 355 -7.42 -1.06 -11.46
C CYS A 355 -8.43 -0.70 -10.37
N PHE A 356 -9.26 0.32 -10.61
CA PHE A 356 -10.20 0.88 -9.64
C PHE A 356 -11.43 -0.02 -9.45
N GLY A 357 -11.77 -0.28 -8.19
CA GLY A 357 -12.79 -1.27 -7.78
C GLY A 357 -12.55 -1.84 -6.39
N GLU A 358 -11.46 -1.45 -5.74
CA GLU A 358 -10.97 -1.95 -4.46
C GLU A 358 -10.45 -0.77 -3.64
N HIS A 359 -10.89 -0.62 -2.38
CA HIS A 359 -10.44 0.31 -1.33
C HIS A 359 -9.20 1.18 -1.65
N THR A 360 -9.34 2.14 -2.58
CA THR A 360 -8.26 3.00 -3.05
C THR A 360 -8.68 4.46 -2.90
N ALA A 361 -7.86 5.27 -2.25
CA ALA A 361 -7.95 6.71 -2.25
C ALA A 361 -7.02 7.27 -3.33
N VAL A 362 -7.46 8.30 -4.05
CA VAL A 362 -6.67 9.00 -5.08
C VAL A 362 -6.63 10.47 -4.73
N VAL A 363 -5.46 11.08 -4.75
CA VAL A 363 -5.29 12.53 -4.71
C VAL A 363 -4.64 12.93 -6.01
N ASN A 364 -5.36 13.66 -6.87
CA ASN A 364 -4.87 14.03 -8.19
C ASN A 364 -4.78 15.54 -8.43
N GLY A 365 -5.30 16.36 -7.53
CA GLY A 365 -5.15 17.82 -7.63
C GLY A 365 -5.95 18.51 -8.73
N LEU A 366 -6.88 17.79 -9.36
CA LEU A 366 -7.63 18.32 -10.49
C LEU A 366 -9.01 18.78 -10.09
N ASP A 367 -9.49 19.86 -10.68
CA ASP A 367 -10.90 20.23 -10.56
C ASP A 367 -11.83 19.22 -11.26
N THR A 368 -11.37 18.61 -12.36
CA THR A 368 -12.12 17.62 -13.11
C THR A 368 -11.24 16.49 -13.60
N ILE A 369 -11.75 15.26 -13.53
CA ILE A 369 -11.06 14.06 -13.99
C ILE A 369 -11.12 14.03 -15.53
N PRO A 370 -9.98 14.01 -16.25
CA PRO A 370 -9.95 13.96 -17.71
C PRO A 370 -10.46 12.60 -18.24
N ALA A 371 -10.69 12.49 -19.55
CA ALA A 371 -11.20 11.25 -20.16
C ALA A 371 -10.11 10.17 -20.35
N GLY A 372 -8.84 10.58 -20.46
CA GLY A 372 -7.68 9.68 -20.50
C GLY A 372 -7.41 9.01 -21.83
N ASP A 373 -6.49 9.56 -22.62
CA ASP A 373 -6.10 8.94 -23.89
C ASP A 373 -4.62 8.60 -24.05
N ASP A 374 -3.73 9.09 -23.18
CA ASP A 374 -2.29 8.89 -23.32
C ASP A 374 -1.81 7.51 -22.77
N PRO A 375 -0.59 7.05 -23.16
CA PRO A 375 -0.01 5.81 -22.66
C PRO A 375 0.08 5.79 -21.12
N GLY A 376 -0.23 4.64 -20.51
CA GLY A 376 -0.24 4.51 -19.04
C GLY A 376 -1.44 5.18 -18.35
N GLU A 377 -2.19 6.06 -19.01
CA GLU A 377 -3.29 6.77 -18.39
C GLU A 377 -4.58 5.94 -18.32
N PHE A 378 -5.19 5.95 -17.14
CA PHE A 378 -6.53 5.44 -16.88
C PHE A 378 -7.35 6.46 -16.08
N TYR A 379 -8.35 7.05 -16.72
CA TYR A 379 -9.31 7.92 -16.06
C TYR A 379 -10.75 7.42 -16.09
N GLY A 380 -10.93 6.09 -16.11
CA GLY A 380 -12.23 5.41 -16.09
C GLY A 380 -13.06 5.57 -14.79
N TYR A 381 -12.84 6.63 -14.01
CA TYR A 381 -13.46 6.95 -12.72
C TYR A 381 -14.95 7.35 -12.80
N LYS A 382 -15.72 6.76 -13.71
CA LYS A 382 -17.15 7.06 -13.87
C LYS A 382 -17.99 6.69 -12.65
N GLN A 383 -17.49 5.78 -11.81
CA GLN A 383 -18.19 5.24 -10.64
C GLN A 383 -17.52 5.58 -9.29
N ALA A 384 -16.41 6.33 -9.30
CA ALA A 384 -15.71 6.68 -8.06
C ALA A 384 -16.43 7.81 -7.31
N LEU A 385 -16.35 7.81 -5.97
CA LEU A 385 -16.82 8.92 -5.16
C LEU A 385 -15.86 10.11 -5.31
N ARG A 386 -16.37 11.25 -5.77
CA ARG A 386 -15.56 12.46 -6.00
C ARG A 386 -15.74 13.45 -4.85
N VAL A 387 -14.66 13.76 -4.16
CA VAL A 387 -14.62 14.71 -3.04
C VAL A 387 -13.71 15.86 -3.43
N LEU A 388 -14.22 17.09 -3.37
CA LEU A 388 -13.45 18.28 -3.70
C LEU A 388 -12.83 18.86 -2.42
N GLY A 389 -11.51 18.97 -2.37
CA GLY A 389 -10.78 19.70 -1.35
C GLY A 389 -10.50 21.13 -1.81
N THR A 390 -10.89 22.10 -0.99
CA THR A 390 -10.61 23.53 -1.21
C THR A 390 -10.07 24.16 0.07
N SER A 391 -9.62 25.41 -0.01
CA SER A 391 -9.23 26.20 1.16
C SER A 391 -10.33 26.30 2.23
N ASP A 392 -11.60 26.27 1.80
CA ASP A 392 -12.78 26.37 2.67
C ASP A 392 -13.19 25.03 3.31
N GLY A 393 -12.51 23.92 2.98
CA GLY A 393 -12.78 22.59 3.51
C GLY A 393 -13.06 21.53 2.44
N LEU A 394 -13.90 20.54 2.78
CA LEU A 394 -14.27 19.43 1.89
C LEU A 394 -15.68 19.62 1.35
N GLN A 395 -15.88 19.26 0.09
CA GLN A 395 -17.18 19.30 -0.58
C GLN A 395 -17.49 17.96 -1.25
N PHE A 396 -18.68 17.41 -0.95
CA PHE A 396 -19.19 16.17 -1.52
C PHE A 396 -20.70 16.29 -1.77
N MET A 397 -21.16 15.93 -2.98
CA MET A 397 -22.58 16.01 -3.39
C MET A 397 -23.27 17.34 -3.05
N GLY A 398 -22.56 18.47 -3.21
CA GLY A 398 -23.09 19.81 -2.92
C GLY A 398 -23.08 20.20 -1.43
N LYS A 399 -22.76 19.28 -0.52
CA LYS A 399 -22.53 19.58 0.91
C LYS A 399 -21.09 20.03 1.11
N ARG A 400 -20.90 21.19 1.75
CA ARG A 400 -19.58 21.73 2.12
C ARG A 400 -19.40 21.66 3.63
N VAL A 401 -18.23 21.23 4.08
CA VAL A 401 -17.86 21.14 5.50
C VAL A 401 -16.45 21.69 5.69
N SER A 402 -16.32 22.72 6.53
CA SER A 402 -15.01 23.27 6.91
C SER A 402 -14.20 22.27 7.75
N MET A 403 -12.87 22.36 7.62
CA MET A 403 -11.88 21.55 8.33
C MET A 403 -11.17 22.34 9.43
N ASP A 404 -11.75 23.46 9.87
CA ASP A 404 -11.18 24.39 10.87
C ASP A 404 -11.52 24.05 12.33
#